data_AF-A0A8H6DLZ2-F1
#
_entry.id   AF-A0A8H6DLZ2-F1
#
_cell.length_a   1.000
_cell.length_b   1.000
_cell.length_c   1.000
_cell.angle_alpha   90.00
_cell.angle_beta   90.00
_cell.angle_gamma   90.00
#
_symmetry.space_group_name_H-M   'P 1'
#
loop_
_entity.id
_entity.type
_entity.pdbx_description
1 polymer ?
#
loop_
_entity_poly.entity_id
_entity_poly.type
_entity_poly.pdbx_seq_one_letter_code
_entity_poly.pdbx_strand_id
1 'polypeptide(L)'
;MKLQLLLFILFASLAQAQWKGCSSPWPNITPGKQFTLKDKCRTLAGYPKKFQDTEVTVTYTQQWSRLPSKTKTAVNPILKESIEKSMEVYHKFAKLPSSIVVILTTESDEEFTAETYYPNLRKPPCQIKLLKRWTTEATTNKPRVLQALAHEIYHCIQSLGKLGNYPDPQWVLEGSANYFSNLVFPDSNAEWPDKKHSGVAYKPNLPIYAHVGLEAYATSIFFQAQDKIDEDDLNRFVLATPGGSSGLEERTRLAHLSGFTGQFFTFAKDFALQQIKDTNGDSIPIDKISPVSASIKFDEAGTTGTATLTSTPFTISVFKITIDPGRTAKIYSSAKDNQKLAYRKSDARSWTDMAADSSSGRTIDLACDEKNTKQTYIVLFISTEDVKSDKVKITVATGKPKKCGARSGFVLYPLFNPTTSGGYCPKGTHSSRLAIWCCPDGTQLDEHVAQQVSICCPTGESRVVNVVTPIG
;
A
#
# COMPACT_ATOMS: atom_id res chain seq x y z
N MET A 1 69.55 -36.71 5.30
CA MET A 1 68.57 -36.51 4.21
C MET A 1 67.11 -36.47 4.71
N LYS A 2 66.80 -35.71 5.78
CA LYS A 2 65.44 -35.58 6.34
C LYS A 2 64.98 -34.12 6.50
N LEU A 3 65.54 -33.21 5.70
CA LEU A 3 65.25 -31.78 5.77
C LEU A 3 64.75 -31.17 4.45
N GLN A 4 64.62 -31.97 3.38
CA GLN A 4 64.11 -31.50 2.08
C GLN A 4 62.64 -31.85 1.83
N LEU A 5 62.02 -32.72 2.65
CA LEU A 5 60.60 -33.09 2.49
C LEU A 5 59.63 -32.13 3.18
N LEU A 6 60.11 -31.27 4.09
CA LEU A 6 59.28 -30.30 4.82
C LEU A 6 59.08 -28.98 4.07
N LEU A 7 59.88 -28.69 3.04
CA LEU A 7 59.67 -27.51 2.19
C LEU A 7 58.60 -27.71 1.12
N PHE A 8 58.27 -28.94 0.72
CA PHE A 8 57.24 -29.18 -0.30
C PHE A 8 55.80 -29.23 0.26
N ILE A 9 55.63 -29.41 1.57
CA ILE A 9 54.30 -29.49 2.21
C ILE A 9 53.78 -28.10 2.64
N LEU A 10 54.64 -27.08 2.69
CA LEU A 10 54.25 -25.69 2.93
C LEU A 10 53.81 -24.93 1.66
N PHE A 11 53.97 -25.51 0.47
CA PHE A 11 53.45 -24.94 -0.79
C PHE A 11 52.09 -25.52 -1.21
N ALA A 12 51.53 -26.48 -0.45
CA ALA A 12 50.26 -27.14 -0.78
C ALA A 12 49.01 -26.54 -0.08
N SER A 13 49.15 -25.53 0.78
CA SER A 13 48.00 -24.83 1.40
C SER A 13 47.86 -23.36 0.99
N LEU A 14 48.74 -22.86 0.12
CA LEU A 14 48.54 -21.62 -0.63
C LEU A 14 48.06 -21.99 -2.03
N ALA A 15 46.84 -22.52 -2.15
CA ALA A 15 46.08 -22.29 -3.36
C ALA A 15 45.90 -20.77 -3.46
N GLN A 16 46.87 -20.08 -4.05
CA GLN A 16 46.73 -18.71 -4.50
C GLN A 16 45.41 -18.69 -5.26
N ALA A 17 44.40 -18.01 -4.70
CA ALA A 17 43.09 -17.94 -5.31
C ALA A 17 43.27 -17.27 -6.69
N GLN A 18 43.42 -18.12 -7.70
CA GLN A 18 43.68 -17.70 -9.06
C GLN A 18 42.49 -16.90 -9.56
N TRP A 19 42.77 -15.82 -10.25
CA TRP A 19 41.77 -15.06 -10.98
C TRP A 19 41.09 -15.97 -12.01
N LYS A 20 39.82 -16.30 -11.78
CA LYS A 20 38.99 -17.10 -12.69
C LYS A 20 38.06 -16.18 -13.48
N GLY A 21 37.51 -16.62 -14.61
CA GLY A 21 36.44 -15.85 -15.26
C GLY A 21 35.27 -15.64 -14.30
N CYS A 22 34.65 -14.46 -14.31
CA CYS A 22 33.48 -14.19 -13.47
C CYS A 22 32.29 -15.12 -13.81
N SER A 23 32.27 -15.74 -14.99
CA SER A 23 31.31 -16.78 -15.36
C SER A 23 31.62 -18.17 -14.81
N SER A 24 32.72 -18.38 -14.07
CA SER A 24 33.12 -19.71 -13.58
C SER A 24 32.10 -20.45 -12.71
N PRO A 25 31.19 -19.80 -11.96
CA PRO A 25 30.07 -20.49 -11.30
C PRO A 25 29.05 -21.10 -12.27
N TRP A 26 29.08 -20.73 -13.55
CA TRP A 26 28.18 -21.21 -14.60
C TRP A 26 28.97 -21.84 -15.75
N PRO A 27 29.29 -23.15 -15.68
CA PRO A 27 30.25 -23.80 -16.59
C PRO A 27 29.87 -23.78 -18.08
N ASN A 28 28.59 -23.55 -18.40
CA ASN A 28 28.09 -23.52 -19.78
C ASN A 28 27.92 -22.09 -20.34
N ILE A 29 28.42 -21.07 -19.65
CA ILE A 29 28.22 -19.67 -20.02
C ILE A 29 29.54 -19.01 -20.41
N THR A 30 29.57 -18.48 -21.63
CA THR A 30 30.73 -17.71 -22.12
C THR A 30 30.83 -16.37 -21.39
N PRO A 31 32.02 -15.98 -20.88
CA PRO A 31 32.22 -14.66 -20.27
C PRO A 31 31.71 -13.52 -21.16
N GLY A 32 30.89 -12.63 -20.61
CA GLY A 32 30.34 -11.48 -21.35
C GLY A 32 29.19 -11.80 -22.30
N LYS A 33 28.72 -13.04 -22.40
CA LYS A 33 27.41 -13.40 -22.95
C LYS A 33 26.43 -13.62 -21.79
N GLN A 34 25.14 -13.37 -22.04
CA GLN A 34 24.05 -13.61 -21.07
C GLN A 34 24.33 -13.01 -19.69
N PHE A 35 24.69 -11.73 -19.67
CA PHE A 35 24.66 -10.87 -18.47
C PHE A 35 25.72 -11.12 -17.38
N THR A 36 26.71 -11.99 -17.61
CA THR A 36 27.90 -12.12 -16.74
C THR A 36 29.01 -11.13 -17.11
N LEU A 37 29.88 -10.77 -16.16
CA LEU A 37 31.00 -9.85 -16.40
C LEU A 37 32.10 -10.48 -17.26
N LYS A 38 32.70 -9.71 -18.19
CA LYS A 38 33.87 -10.14 -18.99
C LYS A 38 35.17 -10.22 -18.19
N ASP A 39 35.19 -9.70 -16.96
CA ASP A 39 36.39 -9.62 -16.13
C ASP A 39 36.77 -10.98 -15.48
N LYS A 40 37.93 -11.00 -14.84
CA LYS A 40 38.30 -12.05 -13.90
C LYS A 40 37.83 -11.67 -12.50
N CYS A 41 37.31 -12.66 -11.80
CA CYS A 41 36.84 -12.57 -10.43
C CYS A 41 37.69 -13.42 -9.49
N ARG A 42 37.72 -13.00 -8.22
CA ARG A 42 38.30 -13.75 -7.11
C ARG A 42 37.31 -13.76 -5.95
N THR A 43 37.20 -14.89 -5.26
CA THR A 43 36.34 -15.02 -4.07
C THR A 43 36.86 -14.13 -2.93
N LEU A 44 35.95 -13.40 -2.30
CA LEU A 44 36.23 -12.58 -1.12
C LEU A 44 36.50 -13.50 0.08
N ALA A 45 37.52 -13.17 0.88
CA ALA A 45 37.83 -13.93 2.09
C ALA A 45 36.62 -14.00 3.03
N GLY A 46 36.37 -15.18 3.60
CA GLY A 46 35.17 -15.44 4.41
C GLY A 46 33.96 -15.97 3.62
N TYR A 47 34.09 -16.11 2.30
CA TYR A 47 33.10 -16.74 1.42
C TYR A 47 33.72 -17.93 0.64
N PRO A 48 32.91 -18.92 0.20
CA PRO A 48 31.47 -19.04 0.38
C PRO A 48 31.04 -19.19 1.85
N LYS A 49 29.82 -18.74 2.17
CA LYS A 49 29.20 -18.90 3.48
C LYS A 49 27.83 -19.57 3.33
N LYS A 50 27.55 -20.53 4.20
CA LYS A 50 26.28 -21.27 4.20
C LYS A 50 25.28 -20.63 5.17
N PHE A 51 24.06 -20.42 4.69
CA PHE A 51 22.91 -19.91 5.42
C PHE A 51 21.79 -20.94 5.28
N GLN A 52 21.68 -21.85 6.26
CA GLN A 52 20.87 -23.06 6.15
C GLN A 52 21.18 -23.81 4.84
N ASP A 53 20.23 -23.95 3.91
CA ASP A 53 20.41 -24.68 2.65
C ASP A 53 20.94 -23.82 1.49
N THR A 54 21.13 -22.51 1.70
CA THR A 54 21.66 -21.59 0.69
C THR A 54 23.15 -21.33 0.89
N GLU A 55 23.94 -21.50 -0.15
CA GLU A 55 25.34 -21.05 -0.20
C GLU A 55 25.45 -19.67 -0.86
N VAL A 56 25.98 -18.68 -0.14
CA VAL A 56 26.30 -17.36 -0.71
C VAL A 56 27.79 -17.28 -0.97
N THR A 57 28.17 -17.04 -2.22
CA THR A 57 29.54 -16.76 -2.64
C THR A 57 29.67 -15.28 -2.97
N VAL A 58 30.60 -14.58 -2.33
CA VAL A 58 30.97 -13.22 -2.75
C VAL A 58 32.26 -13.28 -3.55
N THR A 59 32.26 -12.67 -4.72
CA THR A 59 33.45 -12.45 -5.54
C THR A 59 33.63 -10.96 -5.83
N TYR A 60 34.82 -10.58 -6.27
CA TYR A 60 35.12 -9.22 -6.71
C TYR A 60 35.95 -9.25 -7.99
N THR A 61 35.77 -8.23 -8.83
CA THR A 61 36.51 -8.09 -10.08
C THR A 61 37.96 -7.63 -9.88
N GLN A 62 38.81 -7.83 -10.89
CA GLN A 62 40.19 -7.34 -10.84
C GLN A 62 40.25 -5.83 -10.68
N GLN A 63 39.36 -5.10 -11.35
CA GLN A 63 39.27 -3.65 -11.21
C GLN A 63 38.86 -3.23 -9.79
N TRP A 64 37.85 -3.87 -9.19
CA TRP A 64 37.44 -3.58 -7.82
C TRP A 64 38.57 -3.82 -6.81
N SER A 65 39.40 -4.85 -7.02
CA SER A 65 40.53 -5.14 -6.13
C SER A 65 41.57 -4.02 -6.02
N ARG A 66 41.66 -3.17 -7.06
CA ARG A 66 42.58 -2.03 -7.15
C ARG A 66 42.07 -0.80 -6.40
N LEU A 67 40.84 -0.82 -5.89
CA LEU A 67 40.32 0.27 -5.07
C LEU A 67 41.15 0.46 -3.78
N PRO A 68 41.16 1.68 -3.21
CA PRO A 68 41.88 1.97 -1.98
C PRO A 68 41.48 1.03 -0.83
N SER A 69 42.45 0.65 0.01
CA SER A 69 42.19 -0.23 1.15
C SER A 69 41.10 0.31 2.09
N LYS A 70 41.04 1.63 2.30
CA LYS A 70 39.98 2.27 3.09
C LYS A 70 38.58 1.97 2.56
N THR A 71 38.38 2.05 1.24
CA THR A 71 37.10 1.73 0.59
C THR A 71 36.74 0.26 0.80
N LYS A 72 37.69 -0.65 0.56
CA LYS A 72 37.47 -2.09 0.72
C LYS A 72 37.13 -2.46 2.18
N THR A 73 37.81 -1.86 3.14
CA THR A 73 37.54 -2.06 4.57
C THR A 73 36.15 -1.56 4.96
N ALA A 74 35.69 -0.44 4.39
CA ALA A 74 34.37 0.11 4.69
C ALA A 74 33.21 -0.69 4.06
N VAL A 75 33.44 -1.31 2.90
CA VAL A 75 32.44 -2.16 2.22
C VAL A 75 32.13 -3.43 2.98
N ASN A 76 33.15 -4.12 3.51
CA ASN A 76 32.99 -5.44 4.12
C ASN A 76 31.91 -5.54 5.21
N PRO A 77 31.81 -4.64 6.21
CA PRO A 77 30.76 -4.73 7.23
C PRO A 77 29.36 -4.53 6.65
N ILE A 78 29.19 -3.63 5.67
CA ILE A 78 27.89 -3.34 5.04
C ILE A 78 27.44 -4.53 4.20
N LEU A 79 28.36 -5.13 3.44
CA LEU A 79 28.09 -6.33 2.65
C LEU A 79 27.65 -7.49 3.55
N LYS A 80 28.39 -7.71 4.64
CA LYS A 80 28.09 -8.75 5.62
C LYS A 80 26.72 -8.51 6.25
N GLU A 81 26.44 -7.30 6.73
CA GLU A 81 25.16 -6.95 7.35
C GLU A 81 23.99 -7.17 6.39
N SER A 82 24.11 -6.69 5.14
CA SER A 82 23.07 -6.83 4.13
C SER A 82 22.76 -8.29 3.80
N ILE A 83 23.78 -9.13 3.60
CA ILE A 83 23.57 -10.56 3.35
C ILE A 83 22.97 -11.23 4.58
N GLU A 84 23.57 -11.07 5.77
CA GLU A 84 23.14 -11.80 6.97
C GLU A 84 21.69 -11.48 7.36
N LYS A 85 21.29 -10.20 7.38
CA LYS A 85 19.92 -9.80 7.69
C LYS A 85 18.91 -10.24 6.63
N SER A 86 19.26 -10.14 5.35
CA SER A 86 18.36 -10.58 4.27
C SER A 86 18.09 -12.07 4.36
N MET A 87 19.15 -12.88 4.57
CA MET A 87 19.00 -14.33 4.71
C MET A 87 18.23 -14.71 5.97
N GLU A 88 18.38 -13.97 7.08
CA GLU A 88 17.62 -14.19 8.31
C GLU A 88 16.13 -13.91 8.13
N VAL A 89 15.78 -12.78 7.50
CA VAL A 89 14.39 -12.36 7.32
C VAL A 89 13.69 -13.24 6.28
N TYR A 90 14.29 -13.44 5.11
CA TYR A 90 13.64 -14.17 4.03
C TYR A 90 13.44 -15.65 4.30
N HIS A 91 14.30 -16.30 5.10
CA HIS A 91 14.07 -17.70 5.51
C HIS A 91 12.79 -17.91 6.31
N LYS A 92 12.20 -16.86 6.90
CA LYS A 92 10.99 -16.99 7.72
C LYS A 92 9.74 -17.30 6.88
N PHE A 93 9.72 -16.89 5.61
CA PHE A 93 8.52 -16.96 4.77
C PHE A 93 8.78 -17.40 3.32
N ALA A 94 10.04 -17.48 2.88
CA ALA A 94 10.38 -17.83 1.49
C ALA A 94 11.35 -19.00 1.41
N LYS A 95 11.18 -19.81 0.34
CA LYS A 95 12.21 -20.74 -0.09
C LYS A 95 13.32 -19.96 -0.76
N LEU A 96 14.54 -20.09 -0.25
CA LEU A 96 15.71 -19.45 -0.84
C LEU A 96 16.35 -20.31 -1.94
N PRO A 97 17.03 -19.70 -2.93
CA PRO A 97 17.80 -20.44 -3.93
C PRO A 97 18.93 -21.21 -3.25
N SER A 98 19.32 -22.36 -3.80
CA SER A 98 20.40 -23.16 -3.21
C SER A 98 21.77 -22.48 -3.28
N SER A 99 21.96 -21.53 -4.19
CA SER A 99 23.21 -20.77 -4.32
C SER A 99 22.98 -19.37 -4.88
N ILE A 100 23.68 -18.38 -4.32
CA ILE A 100 23.73 -16.98 -4.76
C ILE A 100 25.19 -16.57 -4.92
N VAL A 101 25.51 -15.91 -6.03
CA VAL A 101 26.82 -15.32 -6.31
C VAL A 101 26.68 -13.80 -6.36
N VAL A 102 27.28 -13.12 -5.39
CA VAL A 102 27.37 -11.64 -5.37
C VAL A 102 28.71 -11.22 -5.95
N ILE A 103 28.72 -10.28 -6.88
CA ILE A 103 29.92 -9.80 -7.57
C ILE A 103 30.11 -8.30 -7.30
N LEU A 104 31.16 -7.95 -6.56
CA LEU A 104 31.61 -6.58 -6.37
C LEU A 104 32.36 -6.11 -7.63
N THR A 105 31.86 -5.08 -8.30
CA THR A 105 32.43 -4.55 -9.54
C THR A 105 32.58 -3.03 -9.52
N THR A 106 33.33 -2.50 -10.49
CA THR A 106 33.48 -1.06 -10.76
C THR A 106 32.75 -0.63 -12.03
N GLU A 107 31.99 -1.54 -12.66
CA GLU A 107 31.01 -1.15 -13.69
C GLU A 107 30.05 -0.11 -13.10
N SER A 108 29.77 0.92 -13.88
CA SER A 108 28.86 2.00 -13.51
C SER A 108 27.61 1.91 -14.35
N ASP A 109 26.48 2.01 -13.68
CA ASP A 109 25.20 2.37 -14.26
C ASP A 109 24.72 3.61 -13.49
N GLU A 110 24.20 4.62 -14.20
CA GLU A 110 23.74 5.85 -13.56
C GLU A 110 22.42 5.66 -12.81
N GLU A 111 21.62 4.68 -13.23
CA GLU A 111 20.30 4.37 -12.69
C GLU A 111 20.41 3.35 -11.54
N PHE A 112 21.25 2.32 -11.71
CA PHE A 112 21.27 1.17 -10.79
C PHE A 112 22.37 1.21 -9.73
N THR A 113 22.04 0.67 -8.55
CA THR A 113 22.98 0.46 -7.45
C THR A 113 23.48 -0.99 -7.43
N ALA A 114 22.57 -1.92 -7.69
CA ALA A 114 22.84 -3.33 -7.84
C ALA A 114 21.89 -3.89 -8.91
N GLU A 115 22.18 -5.10 -9.40
CA GLU A 115 21.37 -5.77 -10.43
C GLU A 115 21.41 -7.29 -10.28
N THR A 116 20.26 -7.94 -10.48
CA THR A 116 20.13 -9.40 -10.47
C THR A 116 20.02 -9.96 -11.87
N TYR A 117 20.75 -11.06 -12.09
CA TYR A 117 20.70 -11.83 -13.33
C TYR A 117 20.69 -13.31 -13.03
N TYR A 118 20.15 -14.07 -13.98
CA TYR A 118 20.18 -15.52 -13.96
C TYR A 118 20.79 -16.03 -15.25
N PRO A 119 22.12 -16.18 -15.24
CA PRO A 119 22.84 -16.61 -16.43
C PRO A 119 22.32 -17.95 -16.99
N ASN A 120 21.85 -18.87 -16.14
CA ASN A 120 21.40 -20.22 -16.54
C ASN A 120 19.87 -20.44 -16.45
N LEU A 121 19.05 -19.42 -16.78
CA LEU A 121 17.58 -19.51 -16.89
C LEU A 121 16.91 -20.30 -15.74
N ARG A 122 16.81 -19.69 -14.55
CA ARG A 122 16.18 -20.25 -13.32
C ARG A 122 16.93 -21.36 -12.59
N LYS A 123 18.14 -21.73 -13.03
CA LYS A 123 19.01 -22.64 -12.25
C LYS A 123 20.01 -21.84 -11.43
N PRO A 124 20.15 -22.12 -10.12
CA PRO A 124 21.24 -21.59 -9.31
C PRO A 124 22.61 -21.87 -9.94
N PRO A 125 23.62 -21.02 -9.68
CA PRO A 125 23.53 -19.85 -8.80
C PRO A 125 22.78 -18.66 -9.42
N CYS A 126 22.04 -17.92 -8.58
CA CYS A 126 21.57 -16.57 -8.90
C CYS A 126 22.78 -15.61 -8.91
N GLN A 127 22.85 -14.65 -9.83
CA GLN A 127 23.92 -13.66 -9.87
C GLN A 127 23.39 -12.29 -9.42
N ILE A 128 24.09 -11.65 -8.48
CA ILE A 128 23.87 -10.25 -8.12
C ILE A 128 25.14 -9.48 -8.42
N LYS A 129 25.05 -8.36 -9.15
CA LYS A 129 26.14 -7.41 -9.35
C LYS A 129 25.97 -6.24 -8.41
N LEU A 130 27.00 -5.90 -7.66
CA LEU A 130 27.07 -4.67 -6.88
C LEU A 130 27.92 -3.67 -7.66
N LEU A 131 27.25 -2.67 -8.24
CA LEU A 131 27.86 -1.71 -9.15
C LEU A 131 28.73 -0.68 -8.40
N LYS A 132 29.46 0.15 -9.15
CA LYS A 132 30.32 1.20 -8.61
C LYS A 132 29.59 2.10 -7.60
N ARG A 133 28.31 2.39 -7.86
CA ARG A 133 27.46 3.20 -6.99
C ARG A 133 27.31 2.58 -5.61
N TRP A 134 27.02 1.27 -5.52
CA TRP A 134 26.93 0.55 -4.25
C TRP A 134 28.23 0.67 -3.43
N THR A 135 29.39 0.47 -4.07
CA THR A 135 30.69 0.60 -3.40
C THR A 135 30.95 2.02 -2.88
N THR A 136 30.51 3.03 -3.63
CA THR A 136 30.66 4.45 -3.25
C THR A 136 29.73 4.79 -2.08
N GLU A 137 28.46 4.41 -2.20
CA GLU A 137 27.40 4.72 -1.25
C GLU A 137 27.49 3.90 0.04
N ALA A 138 28.25 2.80 0.08
CA ALA A 138 28.56 2.07 1.31
C ALA A 138 29.15 2.93 2.43
N THR A 139 29.72 4.10 2.10
CA THR A 139 30.25 5.06 3.09
C THR A 139 29.48 6.37 3.20
N THR A 140 28.57 6.66 2.25
CA THR A 140 27.90 7.96 2.17
C THR A 140 26.38 7.87 2.25
N ASN A 141 25.80 6.71 1.93
CA ASN A 141 24.38 6.42 2.00
C ASN A 141 24.17 4.92 2.34
N LYS A 142 24.51 4.56 3.58
CA LYS A 142 24.39 3.20 4.10
C LYS A 142 22.96 2.62 3.95
N PRO A 143 21.87 3.34 4.29
CA PRO A 143 20.51 2.81 4.16
C PRO A 143 20.19 2.27 2.76
N ARG A 144 20.50 3.06 1.73
CA ARG A 144 20.23 2.69 0.35
C ARG A 144 20.97 1.44 -0.09
N VAL A 145 22.26 1.31 0.23
CA VAL A 145 23.03 0.13 -0.23
C VAL A 145 22.68 -1.16 0.52
N LEU A 146 22.26 -1.05 1.78
CA LEU A 146 21.73 -2.18 2.54
C LEU A 146 20.46 -2.72 1.88
N GLN A 147 19.52 -1.82 1.59
CA GLN A 147 18.24 -2.12 0.96
C GLN A 147 18.43 -2.60 -0.48
N ALA A 148 19.33 -2.01 -1.25
CA ALA A 148 19.61 -2.43 -2.63
C ALA A 148 20.04 -3.90 -2.73
N LEU A 149 20.95 -4.37 -1.88
CA LEU A 149 21.34 -5.79 -1.92
C LEU A 149 20.23 -6.71 -1.36
N ALA A 150 19.42 -6.27 -0.39
CA ALA A 150 18.24 -7.03 0.04
C ALA A 150 17.22 -7.18 -1.10
N HIS A 151 16.94 -6.09 -1.83
CA HIS A 151 16.09 -6.05 -3.02
C HIS A 151 16.55 -7.06 -4.08
N GLU A 152 17.84 -7.06 -4.41
CA GLU A 152 18.41 -8.03 -5.36
C GLU A 152 18.36 -9.48 -4.85
N ILE A 153 18.54 -9.72 -3.54
CA ILE A 153 18.35 -11.06 -2.97
C ILE A 153 16.88 -11.49 -3.09
N TYR A 154 15.92 -10.59 -2.99
CA TYR A 154 14.51 -10.93 -3.22
C TYR A 154 14.22 -11.23 -4.69
N HIS A 155 14.84 -10.55 -5.65
CA HIS A 155 14.81 -10.99 -7.05
C HIS A 155 15.38 -12.41 -7.21
N CYS A 156 16.38 -12.80 -6.41
CA CYS A 156 16.87 -14.18 -6.36
C CYS A 156 15.82 -15.21 -5.87
N ILE A 157 14.83 -14.77 -5.07
CA ILE A 157 13.70 -15.59 -4.62
C ILE A 157 12.60 -15.61 -5.69
N GLN A 158 12.26 -14.46 -6.25
CA GLN A 158 11.20 -14.30 -7.25
C GLN A 158 11.38 -15.22 -8.46
N SER A 159 12.61 -15.41 -8.93
CA SER A 159 12.82 -16.25 -10.12
C SER A 159 12.83 -17.76 -9.85
N LEU A 160 12.67 -18.19 -8.60
CA LEU A 160 12.23 -19.56 -8.28
C LEU A 160 10.74 -19.77 -8.62
N GLY A 161 9.96 -18.70 -8.69
CA GLY A 161 8.55 -18.69 -9.04
C GLY A 161 8.27 -18.57 -10.54
N LYS A 162 7.02 -18.22 -10.87
CA LYS A 162 6.56 -18.05 -12.26
C LYS A 162 6.97 -16.72 -12.88
N LEU A 163 7.27 -15.70 -12.07
CA LEU A 163 7.84 -14.42 -12.50
C LEU A 163 9.16 -14.63 -13.26
N GLY A 164 10.01 -15.56 -12.80
CA GLY A 164 11.23 -15.93 -13.51
C GLY A 164 12.12 -14.73 -13.86
N ASN A 165 12.94 -14.85 -14.90
CA ASN A 165 13.78 -13.74 -15.40
C ASN A 165 13.01 -12.78 -16.33
N TYR A 166 11.70 -12.72 -16.21
CA TYR A 166 10.91 -11.84 -17.07
C TYR A 166 10.86 -10.45 -16.43
N PRO A 167 11.09 -9.38 -17.20
CA PRO A 167 11.00 -8.02 -16.68
C PRO A 167 9.56 -7.68 -16.27
N ASP A 168 8.57 -8.23 -16.98
CA ASP A 168 7.17 -7.95 -16.73
C ASP A 168 6.47 -9.05 -15.91
N PRO A 169 5.44 -8.73 -15.11
CA PRO A 169 4.94 -7.38 -14.84
C PRO A 169 5.82 -6.65 -13.81
N GLN A 170 6.42 -5.52 -14.23
CA GLN A 170 7.40 -4.78 -13.42
C GLN A 170 6.85 -4.31 -12.07
N TRP A 171 5.56 -3.94 -12.02
CA TRP A 171 4.92 -3.54 -10.76
C TRP A 171 4.95 -4.65 -9.71
N VAL A 172 4.84 -5.92 -10.09
CA VAL A 172 5.01 -7.04 -9.15
C VAL A 172 6.49 -7.26 -8.89
N LEU A 173 7.31 -7.31 -9.94
CA LEU A 173 8.73 -7.62 -9.84
C LEU A 173 9.47 -6.62 -8.94
N GLU A 174 9.48 -5.34 -9.30
CA GLU A 174 10.18 -4.28 -8.57
C GLU A 174 9.41 -3.85 -7.32
N GLY A 175 8.08 -3.73 -7.41
CA GLY A 175 7.26 -3.28 -6.29
C GLY A 175 7.35 -4.23 -5.09
N SER A 176 7.27 -5.55 -5.32
CA SER A 176 7.41 -6.50 -4.22
C SER A 176 8.85 -6.63 -3.75
N ALA A 177 9.86 -6.62 -4.63
CA ALA A 177 11.25 -6.64 -4.21
C ALA A 177 11.60 -5.44 -3.30
N ASN A 178 11.07 -4.27 -3.64
CA ASN A 178 11.25 -3.07 -2.82
C ASN A 178 10.53 -3.23 -1.46
N TYR A 179 9.27 -3.69 -1.43
CA TYR A 179 8.56 -3.99 -0.18
C TYR A 179 9.29 -5.03 0.70
N PHE A 180 9.70 -6.16 0.15
CA PHE A 180 10.37 -7.20 0.92
C PHE A 180 11.76 -6.76 1.38
N SER A 181 12.42 -5.84 0.67
CA SER A 181 13.66 -5.22 1.15
C SER A 181 13.42 -4.31 2.37
N ASN A 182 12.27 -3.64 2.46
CA ASN A 182 11.88 -2.85 3.65
C ASN A 182 11.73 -3.75 4.88
N LEU A 183 11.19 -4.96 4.73
CA LEU A 183 11.10 -5.91 5.85
C LEU A 183 12.47 -6.31 6.43
N VAL A 184 13.52 -6.27 5.61
CA VAL A 184 14.90 -6.52 6.06
C VAL A 184 15.48 -5.28 6.76
N PHE A 185 15.17 -4.10 6.24
CA PHE A 185 15.72 -2.82 6.67
C PHE A 185 14.61 -1.78 6.89
N PRO A 186 13.78 -1.94 7.93
CA PRO A 186 12.57 -1.13 8.10
C PRO A 186 12.86 0.34 8.40
N ASP A 187 14.06 0.65 8.90
CA ASP A 187 14.47 2.02 9.24
C ASP A 187 15.23 2.73 8.10
N SER A 188 15.41 2.07 6.94
CA SER A 188 16.19 2.64 5.83
C SER A 188 15.41 3.68 5.03
N ASN A 189 14.11 3.44 4.82
CA ASN A 189 13.14 4.32 4.19
C ASN A 189 13.57 4.89 2.83
N ALA A 190 14.50 4.23 2.10
CA ALA A 190 15.06 4.81 0.88
C ALA A 190 14.02 4.90 -0.26
N GLU A 191 12.90 4.18 -0.11
CA GLU A 191 11.74 4.18 -0.98
C GLU A 191 10.77 5.35 -0.76
N TRP A 192 10.94 6.16 0.29
CA TRP A 192 10.04 7.29 0.52
C TRP A 192 10.22 8.34 -0.60
N PRO A 193 9.13 8.94 -1.11
CA PRO A 193 9.20 9.89 -2.21
C PRO A 193 9.39 11.33 -1.71
N ASP A 194 10.57 11.66 -1.17
CA ASP A 194 10.86 13.03 -0.71
C ASP A 194 12.29 13.49 -1.00
N LYS A 195 12.67 14.71 -0.57
CA LYS A 195 14.01 15.27 -0.82
C LYS A 195 15.14 14.55 -0.08
N LYS A 196 14.84 13.79 0.97
CA LYS A 196 15.81 13.08 1.80
C LYS A 196 16.03 11.65 1.31
N HIS A 197 15.02 11.07 0.68
CA HIS A 197 14.99 9.69 0.20
C HIS A 197 15.02 9.65 -1.33
N SER A 198 15.26 8.48 -1.92
CA SER A 198 15.44 8.33 -3.37
C SER A 198 14.22 7.74 -4.09
N GLY A 199 13.10 7.60 -3.38
CA GLY A 199 11.90 6.94 -3.87
C GLY A 199 11.12 7.73 -4.90
N VAL A 200 10.25 7.01 -5.62
CA VAL A 200 9.32 7.56 -6.60
C VAL A 200 7.91 7.53 -6.04
N ALA A 201 7.14 8.62 -6.20
CA ALA A 201 5.77 8.69 -5.72
C ALA A 201 4.82 7.82 -6.56
N TYR A 202 3.92 7.09 -5.91
CA TYR A 202 2.88 6.31 -6.58
C TYR A 202 1.87 7.22 -7.28
N LYS A 203 1.49 6.87 -8.51
CA LYS A 203 0.58 7.67 -9.34
C LYS A 203 -0.82 7.06 -9.34
N PRO A 204 -1.79 7.60 -8.56
CA PRO A 204 -3.12 7.03 -8.42
C PRO A 204 -3.96 7.04 -9.70
N ASN A 205 -3.60 7.89 -10.68
CA ASN A 205 -4.27 8.00 -11.97
C ASN A 205 -3.70 7.06 -13.05
N LEU A 206 -2.63 6.31 -12.75
CA LEU A 206 -2.10 5.27 -13.62
C LEU A 206 -2.62 3.90 -13.15
N PRO A 207 -3.00 3.00 -14.08
CA PRO A 207 -3.30 1.62 -13.71
C PRO A 207 -2.11 1.01 -12.95
N ILE A 208 -2.35 0.20 -11.92
CA ILE A 208 -1.25 -0.39 -11.12
C ILE A 208 -0.22 -1.13 -12.00
N TYR A 209 -0.70 -1.87 -13.01
CA TYR A 209 0.15 -2.60 -13.96
C TYR A 209 0.89 -1.73 -14.98
N ALA A 210 0.57 -0.44 -15.07
CA ALA A 210 1.22 0.51 -15.98
C ALA A 210 2.39 1.25 -15.33
N HIS A 211 2.68 1.00 -14.06
CA HIS A 211 3.88 1.48 -13.39
C HIS A 211 5.08 0.64 -13.85
N VAL A 212 5.95 1.25 -14.65
CA VAL A 212 7.13 0.62 -15.28
C VAL A 212 8.38 1.48 -15.07
N GLY A 213 9.55 0.89 -15.28
CA GLY A 213 10.84 1.51 -15.00
C GLY A 213 10.92 1.94 -13.53
N LEU A 214 11.41 3.15 -13.28
CA LEU A 214 11.52 3.69 -11.92
C LEU A 214 10.17 3.80 -11.19
N GLU A 215 9.05 3.93 -11.91
CA GLU A 215 7.72 4.02 -11.30
C GLU A 215 7.23 2.67 -10.76
N ALA A 216 7.80 1.55 -11.22
CA ALA A 216 7.44 0.23 -10.72
C ALA A 216 7.76 0.06 -9.22
N TYR A 217 8.87 0.66 -8.75
CA TYR A 217 9.25 0.66 -7.33
C TYR A 217 8.20 1.34 -6.44
N ALA A 218 7.52 2.36 -6.96
CA ALA A 218 6.47 3.07 -6.23
C ALA A 218 5.27 2.18 -5.89
N THR A 219 5.11 1.05 -6.60
CA THR A 219 4.02 0.10 -6.33
C THR A 219 4.26 -0.78 -5.11
N SER A 220 5.44 -0.71 -4.48
CA SER A 220 5.70 -1.27 -3.15
C SER A 220 4.66 -0.83 -2.11
N ILE A 221 4.09 0.37 -2.26
CA ILE A 221 3.04 0.88 -1.38
C ILE A 221 1.76 0.04 -1.41
N PHE A 222 1.46 -0.63 -2.53
CA PHE A 222 0.33 -1.58 -2.61
C PHE A 222 0.57 -2.78 -1.69
N PHE A 223 1.79 -3.32 -1.72
CA PHE A 223 2.20 -4.44 -0.86
C PHE A 223 2.24 -4.02 0.62
N GLN A 224 2.72 -2.81 0.93
CA GLN A 224 2.68 -2.24 2.28
C GLN A 224 1.24 -2.09 2.82
N ALA A 225 0.29 -1.76 1.95
CA ALA A 225 -1.13 -1.68 2.33
C ALA A 225 -1.79 -3.04 2.58
N GLN A 226 -1.10 -4.16 2.31
CA GLN A 226 -1.60 -5.51 2.64
C GLN A 226 -1.16 -5.94 4.04
N ASP A 227 -1.15 -5.03 5.02
CA ASP A 227 -0.64 -5.24 6.39
C ASP A 227 -1.35 -6.36 7.19
N LYS A 228 -2.51 -6.82 6.71
CA LYS A 228 -3.27 -7.94 7.28
C LYS A 228 -2.98 -9.29 6.63
N ILE A 229 -2.22 -9.30 5.53
CA ILE A 229 -1.80 -10.53 4.85
C ILE A 229 -0.42 -10.89 5.41
N ASP A 230 -0.23 -12.14 5.83
CA ASP A 230 1.09 -12.59 6.28
C ASP A 230 2.10 -12.61 5.12
N GLU A 231 3.39 -12.48 5.45
CA GLU A 231 4.45 -12.33 4.46
C GLU A 231 4.58 -13.56 3.54
N ASP A 232 4.23 -14.75 4.04
CA ASP A 232 4.26 -16.00 3.28
C ASP A 232 3.13 -16.04 2.24
N ASP A 233 1.91 -15.61 2.58
CA ASP A 233 0.80 -15.43 1.63
C ASP A 233 1.11 -14.39 0.56
N LEU A 234 1.71 -13.25 0.96
CA LEU A 234 2.07 -12.21 0.01
C LEU A 234 3.20 -12.67 -0.94
N ASN A 235 4.20 -13.38 -0.40
CA ASN A 235 5.25 -14.00 -1.20
C ASN A 235 4.68 -15.07 -2.14
N ARG A 236 3.74 -15.92 -1.70
CA ARG A 236 3.03 -16.88 -2.57
C ARG A 236 2.33 -16.18 -3.72
N PHE A 237 1.62 -15.09 -3.45
CA PHE A 237 0.96 -14.28 -4.49
C PHE A 237 1.98 -13.77 -5.53
N VAL A 238 3.11 -13.21 -5.05
CA VAL A 238 4.20 -12.75 -5.93
C VAL A 238 4.74 -13.91 -6.77
N LEU A 239 5.15 -15.02 -6.15
CA LEU A 239 5.74 -16.17 -6.86
C LEU A 239 4.77 -16.88 -7.81
N ALA A 240 3.46 -16.78 -7.56
CA ALA A 240 2.42 -17.32 -8.44
C ALA A 240 2.14 -16.42 -9.66
N THR A 241 2.58 -15.16 -9.65
CA THR A 241 2.38 -14.22 -10.76
C THR A 241 3.10 -14.72 -12.02
N PRO A 242 2.40 -14.86 -13.17
CA PRO A 242 3.04 -15.18 -14.44
C PRO A 242 4.01 -14.08 -14.85
N GLY A 243 5.25 -14.44 -15.18
CA GLY A 243 6.19 -13.51 -15.81
C GLY A 243 5.92 -13.35 -17.31
N GLY A 244 6.32 -12.21 -17.85
CA GLY A 244 6.25 -11.85 -19.26
C GLY A 244 4.90 -11.32 -19.73
N SER A 245 3.95 -11.09 -18.82
CA SER A 245 2.63 -10.54 -19.17
C SER A 245 2.74 -9.06 -19.55
N SER A 246 2.39 -8.74 -20.79
CA SER A 246 2.19 -7.36 -21.24
C SER A 246 1.11 -6.65 -20.41
N GLY A 247 1.07 -5.31 -20.45
CA GLY A 247 0.06 -4.55 -19.70
C GLY A 247 -1.41 -4.93 -19.99
N LEU A 248 -1.71 -5.41 -21.20
CA LEU A 248 -3.06 -5.89 -21.56
C LEU A 248 -3.36 -7.27 -20.94
N GLU A 249 -2.40 -8.19 -21.03
CA GLU A 249 -2.52 -9.53 -20.43
C GLU A 249 -2.59 -9.42 -18.91
N GLU A 250 -1.84 -8.48 -18.33
CA GLU A 250 -1.84 -8.23 -16.90
C GLU A 250 -3.17 -7.63 -16.44
N ARG A 251 -3.75 -6.69 -17.19
CA ARG A 251 -5.12 -6.19 -16.95
C ARG A 251 -6.13 -7.33 -16.96
N THR A 252 -6.06 -8.19 -17.97
CA THR A 252 -6.95 -9.36 -18.11
C THR A 252 -6.79 -10.29 -16.91
N ARG A 253 -5.55 -10.60 -16.53
CA ARG A 253 -5.24 -11.48 -15.39
C ARG A 253 -5.80 -10.93 -14.09
N LEU A 254 -5.55 -9.65 -13.80
CA LEU A 254 -6.00 -9.01 -12.57
C LEU A 254 -7.53 -8.89 -12.49
N ALA A 255 -8.21 -8.71 -13.63
CA ALA A 255 -9.67 -8.68 -13.69
C ALA A 255 -10.31 -10.04 -13.33
N HIS A 256 -9.61 -11.14 -13.57
CA HIS A 256 -10.06 -12.50 -13.26
C HIS A 256 -9.44 -13.07 -11.97
N LEU A 257 -8.60 -12.29 -11.29
CA LEU A 257 -7.94 -12.74 -10.07
C LEU A 257 -8.90 -12.62 -8.88
N SER A 258 -9.31 -13.77 -8.35
CA SER A 258 -10.22 -13.85 -7.21
C SER A 258 -9.71 -13.01 -6.02
N GLY A 259 -10.59 -12.16 -5.47
CA GLY A 259 -10.30 -11.32 -4.32
C GLY A 259 -9.53 -10.03 -4.61
N PHE A 260 -8.95 -9.88 -5.81
CA PHE A 260 -8.10 -8.72 -6.13
C PHE A 260 -8.86 -7.39 -6.08
N THR A 261 -10.12 -7.35 -6.54
CA THR A 261 -10.98 -6.15 -6.42
C THR A 261 -11.10 -5.67 -4.97
N GLY A 262 -11.21 -6.59 -4.01
CA GLY A 262 -11.31 -6.25 -2.58
C GLY A 262 -9.99 -5.75 -2.00
N GLN A 263 -8.87 -6.39 -2.36
CA GLN A 263 -7.53 -5.97 -1.95
C GLN A 263 -7.20 -4.58 -2.52
N PHE A 264 -7.44 -4.38 -3.82
CA PHE A 264 -7.21 -3.10 -4.48
C PHE A 264 -8.12 -2.00 -3.92
N PHE A 265 -9.36 -2.31 -3.57
CA PHE A 265 -10.25 -1.34 -2.93
C PHE A 265 -9.82 -0.96 -1.50
N THR A 266 -9.28 -1.91 -0.74
CA THR A 266 -8.70 -1.63 0.59
C THR A 266 -7.50 -0.70 0.45
N PHE A 267 -6.57 -1.05 -0.43
CA PHE A 267 -5.45 -0.18 -0.79
C PHE A 267 -5.90 1.22 -1.20
N ALA A 268 -6.89 1.33 -2.08
CA ALA A 268 -7.41 2.62 -2.54
C ALA A 268 -8.01 3.46 -1.41
N LYS A 269 -8.68 2.84 -0.44
CA LYS A 269 -9.23 3.52 0.74
C LYS A 269 -8.12 4.10 1.62
N ASP A 270 -7.10 3.30 1.91
CA ASP A 270 -6.01 3.69 2.80
C ASP A 270 -5.07 4.71 2.13
N PHE A 271 -4.81 4.55 0.84
CA PHE A 271 -4.06 5.52 0.04
C PHE A 271 -4.77 6.88 0.00
N ALA A 272 -6.07 6.91 -0.29
CA ALA A 272 -6.85 8.14 -0.36
C ALA A 272 -7.03 8.83 1.00
N LEU A 273 -6.78 8.12 2.12
CA LEU A 273 -6.72 8.67 3.46
C LEU A 273 -5.30 8.98 3.93
N GLN A 274 -4.28 8.66 3.14
CA GLN A 274 -2.86 8.79 3.51
C GLN A 274 -2.53 7.99 4.79
N GLN A 275 -3.08 6.78 4.92
CA GLN A 275 -3.02 5.96 6.15
C GLN A 275 -2.14 4.71 6.02
N ILE A 276 -1.46 4.53 4.89
CA ILE A 276 -0.58 3.38 4.69
C ILE A 276 0.68 3.59 5.54
N LYS A 277 1.00 2.57 6.34
CA LYS A 277 2.18 2.55 7.18
C LYS A 277 3.32 1.84 6.47
N ASP A 278 4.52 2.31 6.74
CA ASP A 278 5.75 1.62 6.40
C ASP A 278 6.02 0.50 7.41
N THR A 279 6.98 -0.35 7.08
CA THR A 279 7.43 -1.50 7.85
C THR A 279 8.02 -1.16 9.23
N ASN A 280 8.53 0.07 9.42
CA ASN A 280 8.89 0.62 10.74
C ASN A 280 7.68 1.10 11.56
N GLY A 281 6.48 1.16 10.97
CA GLY A 281 5.24 1.62 11.60
C GLY A 281 4.92 3.11 11.40
N ASP A 282 5.81 3.89 10.80
CA ASP A 282 5.58 5.29 10.46
C ASP A 282 4.65 5.44 9.26
N SER A 283 4.03 6.61 9.10
CA SER A 283 3.19 6.91 7.94
C SER A 283 4.04 7.29 6.73
N ILE A 284 3.81 6.61 5.61
CA ILE A 284 4.47 6.93 4.34
C ILE A 284 4.01 8.31 3.87
N PRO A 285 4.91 9.19 3.38
CA PRO A 285 4.52 10.41 2.71
C PRO A 285 3.73 10.11 1.42
N ILE A 286 2.42 10.32 1.44
CA ILE A 286 1.52 10.12 0.29
C ILE A 286 0.93 11.46 -0.13
N ASP A 287 0.96 11.78 -1.42
CA ASP A 287 0.32 12.99 -1.94
C ASP A 287 -1.21 12.91 -1.89
N LYS A 288 -1.84 14.01 -1.49
CA LYS A 288 -3.31 14.10 -1.43
C LYS A 288 -3.89 14.07 -2.85
N ILE A 289 -4.79 13.12 -3.11
CA ILE A 289 -5.55 13.07 -4.36
C ILE A 289 -6.50 14.27 -4.43
N SER A 290 -6.42 15.04 -5.52
CA SER A 290 -7.36 16.11 -5.82
C SER A 290 -8.66 15.52 -6.40
N PRO A 291 -9.81 15.65 -5.71
CA PRO A 291 -11.06 15.06 -6.19
C PRO A 291 -11.60 15.75 -7.44
N VAL A 292 -12.16 14.98 -8.38
CA VAL A 292 -12.86 15.49 -9.56
C VAL A 292 -14.30 15.84 -9.22
N SER A 293 -14.75 17.06 -9.54
CA SER A 293 -16.14 17.46 -9.28
C SER A 293 -17.14 16.65 -10.12
N ALA A 294 -18.15 16.08 -9.46
CA ALA A 294 -19.27 15.39 -10.09
C ALA A 294 -20.59 16.05 -9.70
N SER A 295 -21.33 16.52 -10.69
CA SER A 295 -22.60 17.22 -10.48
C SER A 295 -23.77 16.23 -10.44
N ILE A 296 -24.50 16.21 -9.32
CA ILE A 296 -25.73 15.44 -9.18
C ILE A 296 -26.86 16.18 -9.91
N LYS A 297 -27.47 15.52 -10.89
CA LYS A 297 -28.65 16.02 -11.60
C LYS A 297 -29.91 15.46 -10.94
N PHE A 298 -30.68 16.33 -10.26
CA PHE A 298 -31.93 15.97 -9.61
C PHE A 298 -33.10 15.94 -10.60
N ASP A 299 -34.09 15.09 -10.30
CA ASP A 299 -35.41 15.11 -10.92
C ASP A 299 -36.17 16.41 -10.61
N GLU A 300 -37.29 16.64 -11.31
CA GLU A 300 -38.12 17.84 -11.11
C GLU A 300 -38.65 17.95 -9.68
N ALA A 301 -38.93 16.81 -9.03
CA ALA A 301 -39.36 16.75 -7.64
C ALA A 301 -38.23 17.08 -6.63
N GLY A 302 -36.98 17.13 -7.08
CA GLY A 302 -35.80 17.30 -6.25
C GLY A 302 -35.60 16.16 -5.25
N THR A 303 -36.17 14.99 -5.49
CA THR A 303 -36.14 13.84 -4.56
C THR A 303 -35.04 12.86 -4.91
N THR A 304 -34.78 12.64 -6.19
CA THR A 304 -33.77 11.69 -6.65
C THR A 304 -32.82 12.38 -7.61
N GLY A 305 -31.52 12.32 -7.32
CA GLY A 305 -30.48 12.86 -8.17
C GLY A 305 -29.46 11.83 -8.57
N THR A 306 -28.88 11.97 -9.76
CA THR A 306 -27.92 10.99 -10.29
C THR A 306 -26.69 11.65 -10.89
N ALA A 307 -25.55 10.96 -10.84
CA ALA A 307 -24.36 11.30 -11.59
C ALA A 307 -23.71 10.03 -12.14
N THR A 308 -23.04 10.15 -13.29
CA THR A 308 -22.22 9.08 -13.85
C THR A 308 -20.76 9.40 -13.56
N LEU A 309 -20.09 8.53 -12.81
CA LEU A 309 -18.66 8.60 -12.56
C LEU A 309 -17.96 7.75 -13.61
N THR A 310 -16.85 8.26 -14.15
CA THR A 310 -16.04 7.55 -15.16
C THR A 310 -14.64 7.38 -14.62
N SER A 311 -14.11 6.16 -14.69
CA SER A 311 -12.76 5.83 -14.22
C SER A 311 -12.05 4.94 -15.24
N THR A 312 -10.73 4.93 -15.17
CA THR A 312 -9.90 3.91 -15.83
C THR A 312 -9.74 2.74 -14.85
N PRO A 313 -10.02 1.49 -15.23
CA PRO A 313 -9.80 0.36 -14.34
C PRO A 313 -8.37 0.31 -13.78
N PHE A 314 -8.24 -0.23 -12.57
CA PHE A 314 -7.00 -0.36 -11.80
C PHE A 314 -6.34 0.96 -11.40
N THR A 315 -7.10 2.06 -11.40
CA THR A 315 -6.71 3.37 -10.86
C THR A 315 -7.50 3.69 -9.59
N ILE A 316 -7.03 4.68 -8.82
CA ILE A 316 -7.71 5.23 -7.65
C ILE A 316 -8.38 6.54 -8.06
N SER A 317 -9.69 6.48 -8.35
CA SER A 317 -10.46 7.67 -8.76
C SER A 317 -11.24 8.25 -7.59
N VAL A 318 -11.05 9.54 -7.32
CA VAL A 318 -11.72 10.26 -6.24
C VAL A 318 -12.56 11.39 -6.83
N PHE A 319 -13.82 11.44 -6.45
CA PHE A 319 -14.79 12.44 -6.90
C PHE A 319 -15.29 13.28 -5.72
N LYS A 320 -15.76 14.48 -6.01
CA LYS A 320 -16.45 15.36 -5.07
C LYS A 320 -17.87 15.59 -5.54
N ILE A 321 -18.85 15.29 -4.68
CA ILE A 321 -20.25 15.64 -4.87
C ILE A 321 -20.70 16.64 -3.81
N THR A 322 -21.75 17.39 -4.10
CA THR A 322 -22.38 18.30 -3.15
C THR A 322 -23.86 17.97 -3.03
N ILE A 323 -24.35 17.97 -1.79
CA ILE A 323 -25.75 17.67 -1.48
C ILE A 323 -26.29 18.82 -0.63
N ASP A 324 -27.49 19.27 -0.97
CA ASP A 324 -28.13 20.38 -0.26
C ASP A 324 -28.45 19.97 1.20
N PRO A 325 -28.29 20.89 2.17
CA PRO A 325 -28.49 20.59 3.58
C PRO A 325 -29.98 20.40 3.95
N GLY A 326 -30.24 20.06 5.21
CA GLY A 326 -31.61 20.06 5.75
C GLY A 326 -32.51 18.92 5.23
N ARG A 327 -31.93 17.77 4.88
CA ARG A 327 -32.64 16.58 4.38
C ARG A 327 -31.99 15.31 4.93
N THR A 328 -32.73 14.20 4.97
CA THR A 328 -32.07 12.90 4.99
C THR A 328 -31.68 12.52 3.57
N ALA A 329 -30.56 11.82 3.40
CA ALA A 329 -30.12 11.34 2.11
C ALA A 329 -29.65 9.88 2.19
N LYS A 330 -29.83 9.13 1.11
CA LYS A 330 -29.19 7.84 0.88
C LYS A 330 -28.38 7.92 -0.39
N ILE A 331 -27.13 7.47 -0.32
CA ILE A 331 -26.22 7.41 -1.47
C ILE A 331 -25.98 5.93 -1.79
N TYR A 332 -26.27 5.54 -3.03
CA TYR A 332 -26.10 4.18 -3.54
C TYR A 332 -25.64 4.21 -5.00
N SER A 333 -25.19 3.08 -5.53
CA SER A 333 -24.59 2.99 -6.86
C SER A 333 -25.09 1.80 -7.66
N SER A 334 -25.01 1.89 -8.98
CA SER A 334 -25.25 0.76 -9.90
C SER A 334 -24.04 -0.17 -10.04
N ALA A 335 -23.19 -0.26 -9.01
CA ALA A 335 -21.94 -1.00 -9.08
C ALA A 335 -22.16 -2.49 -9.32
N LYS A 336 -21.29 -3.09 -10.14
CA LYS A 336 -21.19 -4.54 -10.36
C LYS A 336 -20.03 -5.13 -9.55
N ASP A 337 -19.82 -6.45 -9.63
CA ASP A 337 -18.85 -7.17 -8.80
C ASP A 337 -17.42 -6.62 -8.86
N ASN A 338 -16.94 -6.25 -10.05
CA ASN A 338 -15.61 -5.66 -10.28
C ASN A 338 -15.53 -4.15 -10.02
N GLN A 339 -16.61 -3.55 -9.51
CA GLN A 339 -16.68 -2.13 -9.18
C GLN A 339 -16.89 -1.98 -7.67
N LYS A 340 -16.12 -1.12 -7.03
CA LYS A 340 -16.32 -0.79 -5.61
C LYS A 340 -16.32 0.72 -5.42
N LEU A 341 -17.25 1.16 -4.59
CA LEU A 341 -17.41 2.56 -4.24
C LEU A 341 -17.49 2.71 -2.73
N ALA A 342 -16.91 3.79 -2.23
CA ALA A 342 -17.14 4.27 -0.89
C ALA A 342 -17.34 5.77 -0.91
N TYR A 343 -17.97 6.31 0.12
CA TYR A 343 -18.11 7.74 0.30
C TYR A 343 -17.79 8.15 1.74
N ARG A 344 -17.43 9.42 1.91
CA ARG A 344 -17.21 10.04 3.21
C ARG A 344 -17.47 11.54 3.14
N LYS A 345 -17.72 12.17 4.30
CA LYS A 345 -17.62 13.64 4.41
C LYS A 345 -16.16 14.06 4.21
N SER A 346 -15.92 15.26 3.71
CA SER A 346 -14.57 15.73 3.35
C SER A 346 -13.55 15.67 4.49
N ASP A 347 -14.01 15.87 5.72
CA ASP A 347 -13.26 15.89 6.98
C ASP A 347 -13.23 14.53 7.71
N ALA A 348 -14.06 13.58 7.30
CA ALA A 348 -14.12 12.26 7.93
C ALA A 348 -12.88 11.42 7.62
N ARG A 349 -12.40 10.67 8.62
CA ARG A 349 -11.23 9.79 8.52
C ARG A 349 -11.55 8.32 8.23
N SER A 350 -12.81 8.02 7.91
CA SER A 350 -13.26 6.68 7.57
C SER A 350 -14.19 6.71 6.36
N TRP A 351 -14.18 5.60 5.64
CA TRP A 351 -15.02 5.37 4.47
C TRP A 351 -16.29 4.63 4.86
N THR A 352 -17.40 4.97 4.22
CA THR A 352 -18.62 4.14 4.21
C THR A 352 -18.72 3.49 2.85
N ASP A 353 -18.67 2.16 2.80
CA ASP A 353 -18.86 1.41 1.56
C ASP A 353 -20.27 1.70 1.00
N MET A 354 -20.35 1.95 -0.30
CA MET A 354 -21.58 2.37 -0.96
C MET A 354 -22.43 1.16 -1.31
N ALA A 355 -23.71 1.21 -0.96
CA ALA A 355 -24.66 0.17 -1.29
C ALA A 355 -24.95 0.07 -2.79
N ALA A 356 -25.35 -1.12 -3.25
CA ALA A 356 -25.79 -1.36 -4.63
C ALA A 356 -27.21 -0.85 -4.90
N ASP A 357 -28.00 -0.59 -3.85
CA ASP A 357 -29.36 -0.09 -3.97
C ASP A 357 -29.79 0.78 -2.79
N SER A 358 -30.98 1.36 -2.89
CA SER A 358 -31.56 2.25 -1.89
C SER A 358 -32.03 1.53 -0.62
N SER A 359 -32.26 0.21 -0.68
CA SER A 359 -32.78 -0.58 0.44
C SER A 359 -31.69 -0.82 1.49
N SER A 360 -30.47 -1.07 1.03
CA SER A 360 -29.27 -1.29 1.85
C SER A 360 -28.45 -0.02 2.08
N GLY A 361 -28.75 1.07 1.38
CA GLY A 361 -28.11 2.36 1.56
C GLY A 361 -28.32 2.95 2.96
N ARG A 362 -27.22 3.29 3.64
CA ARG A 362 -27.23 3.96 4.93
C ARG A 362 -27.90 5.34 4.81
N THR A 363 -28.86 5.61 5.69
CA THR A 363 -29.44 6.94 5.82
C THR A 363 -28.41 7.89 6.45
N ILE A 364 -28.14 8.98 5.73
CA ILE A 364 -27.29 10.08 6.15
C ILE A 364 -28.21 11.21 6.59
N ASP A 365 -27.95 11.76 7.76
CA ASP A 365 -28.66 12.95 8.22
C ASP A 365 -27.88 14.22 7.83
N LEU A 366 -28.46 15.04 6.96
CA LEU A 366 -27.87 16.33 6.57
C LEU A 366 -28.48 17.40 7.48
N ALA A 367 -27.67 17.87 8.42
CA ALA A 367 -28.01 18.97 9.31
C ALA A 367 -28.58 20.17 8.53
N CYS A 368 -29.54 20.88 9.16
CA CYS A 368 -29.90 22.22 8.71
C CYS A 368 -28.67 23.11 8.93
N ASP A 369 -28.24 23.81 7.89
CA ASP A 369 -27.20 24.84 7.98
C ASP A 369 -27.87 26.19 7.74
N GLU A 370 -27.79 27.11 8.69
CA GLU A 370 -28.34 28.47 8.59
C GLU A 370 -27.77 29.24 7.38
N LYS A 371 -26.56 28.90 6.93
CA LYS A 371 -25.92 29.50 5.75
C LYS A 371 -26.29 28.80 4.45
N ASN A 372 -27.09 27.73 4.52
CA ASN A 372 -27.50 26.91 3.40
C ASN A 372 -26.31 26.33 2.60
N THR A 373 -25.17 26.10 3.28
CA THR A 373 -23.95 25.61 2.63
C THR A 373 -24.13 24.16 2.24
N LYS A 374 -23.84 23.84 0.97
CA LYS A 374 -23.92 22.46 0.49
C LYS A 374 -22.92 21.58 1.23
N GLN A 375 -23.37 20.42 1.69
CA GLN A 375 -22.49 19.44 2.30
C GLN A 375 -21.67 18.75 1.22
N THR A 376 -20.35 18.73 1.41
CA THR A 376 -19.40 18.11 0.49
C THR A 376 -19.14 16.66 0.89
N TYR A 377 -19.32 15.74 -0.06
CA TYR A 377 -18.94 14.35 0.08
C TYR A 377 -17.86 14.00 -0.93
N ILE A 378 -16.90 13.19 -0.48
CA ILE A 378 -15.88 12.59 -1.31
C ILE A 378 -16.31 11.16 -1.62
N VAL A 379 -16.25 10.78 -2.88
CA VAL A 379 -16.59 9.44 -3.37
C VAL A 379 -15.35 8.80 -3.97
N LEU A 380 -14.93 7.67 -3.42
CA LEU A 380 -13.91 6.81 -3.99
C LEU A 380 -14.58 5.82 -4.94
N PHE A 381 -14.01 5.63 -6.13
CA PHE A 381 -14.43 4.63 -7.11
C PHE A 381 -13.19 3.91 -7.65
N ILE A 382 -13.22 2.58 -7.58
CA ILE A 382 -12.29 1.71 -8.30
C ILE A 382 -13.10 0.76 -9.20
N SER A 383 -12.48 0.39 -10.32
CA SER A 383 -12.95 -0.69 -11.19
C SER A 383 -11.78 -1.63 -11.46
N THR A 384 -12.03 -2.93 -11.51
CA THR A 384 -11.07 -3.95 -11.97
C THR A 384 -11.57 -4.67 -13.22
N GLU A 385 -12.52 -4.07 -13.94
CA GLU A 385 -13.03 -4.64 -15.20
C GLU A 385 -11.94 -4.64 -16.28
N ASP A 386 -11.95 -5.65 -17.16
CA ASP A 386 -11.05 -5.74 -18.32
C ASP A 386 -11.53 -4.84 -19.48
N VAL A 387 -11.59 -3.54 -19.21
CA VAL A 387 -12.01 -2.51 -20.17
C VAL A 387 -11.04 -1.33 -20.14
N LYS A 388 -11.09 -0.46 -21.16
CA LYS A 388 -10.24 0.75 -21.21
C LYS A 388 -10.76 1.88 -20.31
N SER A 389 -12.07 1.96 -20.15
CA SER A 389 -12.74 2.94 -19.30
C SER A 389 -14.04 2.32 -18.83
N ASP A 390 -14.38 2.59 -17.58
CA ASP A 390 -15.55 2.06 -16.94
C ASP A 390 -16.39 3.17 -16.29
N LYS A 391 -17.68 2.92 -16.15
CA LYS A 391 -18.65 3.89 -15.66
C LYS A 391 -19.56 3.28 -14.63
N VAL A 392 -19.88 4.07 -13.62
CA VAL A 392 -20.86 3.72 -12.60
C VAL A 392 -21.80 4.89 -12.35
N LYS A 393 -23.09 4.59 -12.22
CA LYS A 393 -24.09 5.59 -11.84
C LYS A 393 -24.21 5.61 -10.33
N ILE A 394 -24.02 6.77 -9.73
CA ILE A 394 -24.39 7.03 -8.34
C ILE A 394 -25.75 7.71 -8.29
N THR A 395 -26.52 7.39 -7.26
CA THR A 395 -27.83 7.96 -7.00
C THR A 395 -27.89 8.49 -5.57
N VAL A 396 -28.39 9.71 -5.43
CA VAL A 396 -28.68 10.37 -4.16
C VAL A 396 -30.20 10.48 -4.06
N ALA A 397 -30.80 9.66 -3.20
CA ALA A 397 -32.21 9.78 -2.85
C ALA A 397 -32.34 10.62 -1.59
N THR A 398 -33.06 11.73 -1.67
CA THR A 398 -33.29 12.64 -0.55
C THR A 398 -34.71 12.48 -0.01
N GLY A 399 -34.85 12.52 1.31
CA GLY A 399 -36.12 12.59 1.98
C GLY A 399 -36.76 13.98 1.83
N LYS A 400 -37.94 14.13 2.43
CA LYS A 400 -38.61 15.43 2.48
C LYS A 400 -37.69 16.46 3.17
N PRO A 401 -37.62 17.70 2.65
CA PRO A 401 -36.92 18.79 3.32
C PRO A 401 -37.39 18.91 4.77
N LYS A 402 -36.43 18.92 5.70
CA LYS A 402 -36.67 19.30 7.09
C LYS A 402 -37.18 20.73 7.08
N LYS A 403 -38.08 21.07 8.00
CA LYS A 403 -38.47 22.47 8.23
C LYS A 403 -37.29 23.17 8.93
N CYS A 404 -36.29 23.57 8.15
CA CYS A 404 -35.18 24.39 8.62
C CYS A 404 -35.67 25.84 8.72
N GLY A 405 -35.86 26.33 9.94
CA GLY A 405 -36.20 27.72 10.19
C GLY A 405 -35.61 28.15 11.52
N ALA A 406 -35.10 29.38 11.56
CA ALA A 406 -34.87 30.09 12.81
C ALA A 406 -36.23 30.32 13.46
N ARG A 407 -36.65 29.44 14.35
CA ARG A 407 -37.70 29.75 15.31
C ARG A 407 -37.06 29.75 16.67
N SER A 408 -37.07 30.92 17.30
CA SER A 408 -36.97 31.09 18.74
C SER A 408 -37.85 30.04 19.40
N GLY A 409 -37.23 28.95 19.87
CA GLY A 409 -37.89 28.04 20.78
C GLY A 409 -38.27 28.87 21.99
N PHE A 410 -39.56 29.04 22.25
CA PHE A 410 -39.97 29.57 23.53
C PHE A 410 -39.61 28.52 24.59
N VAL A 411 -38.82 28.94 25.57
CA VAL A 411 -38.58 28.18 26.78
C VAL A 411 -39.88 28.12 27.55
N LEU A 412 -40.57 26.98 27.49
CA LEU A 412 -41.62 26.66 28.47
C LEU A 412 -40.93 26.03 29.67
N TYR A 413 -40.73 26.85 30.71
CA TYR A 413 -40.32 26.37 32.02
C TYR A 413 -41.35 25.34 32.53
N PRO A 414 -40.93 24.25 33.20
CA PRO A 414 -41.87 23.31 33.79
C PRO A 414 -42.80 24.06 34.77
N LEU A 415 -44.11 23.83 34.66
CA LEU A 415 -45.05 24.30 35.67
C LEU A 415 -44.85 23.44 36.91
N PHE A 416 -44.53 24.10 38.03
CA PHE A 416 -44.28 23.44 39.30
C PHE A 416 -45.60 22.98 39.92
N ASN A 417 -45.70 21.68 40.25
CA ASN A 417 -46.80 21.18 41.06
C ASN A 417 -46.36 21.21 42.54
N PRO A 418 -46.92 22.12 43.37
CA PRO A 418 -46.51 22.27 44.76
C PRO A 418 -46.90 21.08 45.65
N THR A 419 -47.80 20.20 45.20
CA THR A 419 -48.29 19.05 45.98
C THR A 419 -47.43 17.80 45.81
N THR A 420 -46.76 17.66 44.67
CA THR A 420 -45.90 16.49 44.36
C THR A 420 -44.41 16.83 44.26
N SER A 421 -44.06 18.11 44.42
CA SER A 421 -42.70 18.64 44.23
C SER A 421 -42.06 18.31 42.88
N GLY A 422 -42.88 17.98 41.87
CA GLY A 422 -42.43 17.58 40.53
C GLY A 422 -42.96 18.51 39.44
N GLY A 423 -42.11 18.81 38.45
CA GLY A 423 -42.53 19.50 37.22
C GLY A 423 -43.34 18.58 36.30
N TYR A 424 -44.34 19.11 35.59
CA TYR A 424 -45.13 18.35 34.62
C TYR A 424 -45.20 19.06 33.25
N CYS A 425 -45.36 18.27 32.18
CA CYS A 425 -45.56 18.77 30.81
C CYS A 425 -47.07 18.84 30.46
N PRO A 426 -47.52 19.82 29.64
CA PRO A 426 -48.90 19.90 29.16
C PRO A 426 -49.32 18.71 28.27
N LYS A 427 -50.63 18.47 28.19
CA LYS A 427 -51.23 17.39 27.36
C LYS A 427 -50.87 17.59 25.88
N GLY A 428 -50.35 16.55 25.22
CA GLY A 428 -49.85 16.60 23.83
C GLY A 428 -48.35 16.86 23.69
N THR A 429 -47.60 16.81 24.80
CA THR A 429 -46.13 16.85 24.80
C THR A 429 -45.58 15.70 25.63
N HIS A 430 -44.34 15.29 25.39
CA HIS A 430 -43.70 14.21 26.12
C HIS A 430 -42.44 14.71 26.85
N SER A 431 -42.13 14.09 27.99
CA SER A 431 -40.88 14.33 28.71
C SER A 431 -39.76 13.56 28.02
N SER A 432 -38.73 14.27 27.57
CA SER A 432 -37.51 13.66 27.05
C SER A 432 -36.60 13.27 28.22
N ARG A 433 -36.03 12.06 28.18
CA ARG A 433 -35.12 11.56 29.23
C ARG A 433 -33.76 12.28 29.28
N LEU A 434 -33.50 13.24 28.38
CA LEU A 434 -32.22 13.93 28.23
C LEU A 434 -32.24 15.43 28.60
N ALA A 435 -33.40 16.03 28.88
CA ALA A 435 -33.56 17.32 29.57
C ALA A 435 -35.06 17.60 29.78
N ILE A 436 -35.45 18.32 30.85
CA ILE A 436 -36.84 18.76 31.05
C ILE A 436 -37.16 19.88 30.07
N TRP A 437 -37.56 19.49 28.87
CA TRP A 437 -38.20 20.34 27.86
C TRP A 437 -39.29 19.51 27.19
N CYS A 438 -40.43 20.14 26.91
CA CYS A 438 -41.53 19.52 26.20
C CYS A 438 -41.37 19.83 24.70
N CYS A 439 -40.85 18.88 23.91
CA CYS A 439 -40.81 19.01 22.45
C CYS A 439 -42.16 18.60 21.85
N PRO A 440 -42.75 19.37 20.92
CA PRO A 440 -43.76 18.83 20.02
C PRO A 440 -43.09 17.79 19.12
N ASP A 441 -43.79 16.71 18.84
CA ASP A 441 -43.24 15.55 18.13
C ASP A 441 -42.58 15.96 16.79
N GLY A 442 -41.24 15.87 16.71
CA GLY A 442 -40.49 15.94 15.44
C GLY A 442 -39.56 17.15 15.18
N THR A 443 -39.20 17.99 16.15
CA THR A 443 -38.24 19.11 15.93
C THR A 443 -36.83 18.85 16.49
N GLN A 444 -35.79 19.09 15.68
CA GLN A 444 -34.37 19.09 16.09
C GLN A 444 -33.88 20.54 16.29
N LEU A 445 -33.05 20.77 17.31
CA LEU A 445 -32.42 22.05 17.62
C LEU A 445 -31.10 22.25 16.84
N ASP A 446 -30.76 23.51 16.61
CA ASP A 446 -29.52 23.94 15.95
C ASP A 446 -28.26 23.58 16.78
N GLU A 447 -27.21 23.13 16.10
CA GLU A 447 -25.95 22.67 16.70
C GLU A 447 -25.14 23.82 17.33
N HIS A 448 -25.27 25.05 16.82
CA HIS A 448 -24.63 26.25 17.36
C HIS A 448 -25.30 26.72 18.65
N VAL A 449 -26.63 26.56 18.75
CA VAL A 449 -27.39 26.81 20.00
C VAL A 449 -27.03 25.74 21.05
N ALA A 450 -26.87 24.49 20.62
CA ALA A 450 -26.43 23.41 21.52
C ALA A 450 -25.01 23.63 22.08
N GLN A 451 -24.14 24.34 21.37
CA GLN A 451 -22.76 24.63 21.79
C GLN A 451 -22.62 25.85 22.73
N GLN A 452 -23.65 26.71 22.85
CA GLN A 452 -23.60 27.95 23.65
C GLN A 452 -24.13 27.80 25.08
N VAL A 453 -24.62 26.62 25.46
CA VAL A 453 -25.16 26.35 26.80
C VAL A 453 -24.33 25.27 27.45
N SER A 454 -23.90 25.48 28.71
CA SER A 454 -23.16 24.48 29.48
C SER A 454 -24.05 23.28 29.76
N ILE A 455 -23.87 22.21 28.99
CA ILE A 455 -24.59 20.94 29.09
C ILE A 455 -23.89 20.05 30.12
N CYS A 456 -24.56 19.77 31.23
CA CYS A 456 -24.16 18.70 32.14
C CYS A 456 -25.06 17.47 31.91
N CYS A 457 -24.47 16.32 31.60
CA CYS A 457 -25.11 14.98 31.58
C CYS A 457 -24.09 13.91 32.03
N PRO A 458 -24.53 12.84 32.73
CA PRO A 458 -24.17 11.51 32.20
C PRO A 458 -25.19 10.34 32.40
N THR A 459 -25.18 9.48 31.36
CA THR A 459 -25.34 8.00 31.19
C THR A 459 -26.32 7.12 32.00
N GLY A 460 -27.09 6.27 31.29
CA GLY A 460 -27.68 5.02 31.84
C GLY A 460 -28.72 4.29 30.97
N GLU A 461 -28.29 3.18 30.34
CA GLU A 461 -29.02 1.94 29.97
C GLU A 461 -29.98 1.84 28.76
N SER A 462 -29.51 1.03 27.81
CA SER A 462 -30.16 0.34 26.70
C SER A 462 -31.24 -0.68 27.10
N ARG A 463 -32.34 -0.77 26.33
CA ARG A 463 -33.03 -2.05 26.01
C ARG A 463 -33.66 -2.05 24.62
N VAL A 464 -33.33 -3.10 23.88
CA VAL A 464 -33.95 -3.61 22.64
C VAL A 464 -35.20 -4.42 23.03
N VAL A 465 -36.37 -4.23 22.40
CA VAL A 465 -37.34 -5.32 22.09
C VAL A 465 -38.16 -4.99 20.83
N ASN A 466 -38.39 -6.06 20.06
CA ASN A 466 -39.02 -6.25 18.76
C ASN A 466 -40.47 -5.77 18.56
N VAL A 467 -40.77 -5.61 17.26
CA VAL A 467 -42.08 -5.54 16.61
C VAL A 467 -43.05 -6.64 17.07
N VAL A 468 -44.24 -6.25 17.50
CA VAL A 468 -45.48 -7.04 17.37
C VAL A 468 -46.63 -6.07 17.07
N THR A 469 -47.23 -6.20 15.89
CA THR A 469 -48.56 -5.68 15.54
C THR A 469 -49.63 -6.44 16.33
N PRO A 470 -50.67 -5.75 16.81
CA PRO A 470 -52.01 -6.31 16.67
C PRO A 470 -53.00 -5.34 16.01
N ILE A 471 -53.88 -6.01 15.27
CA ILE A 471 -55.10 -5.56 14.63
C ILE A 471 -56.02 -4.85 15.62
N GLY A 472 -56.64 -3.77 15.14
CA GLY A 472 -57.73 -3.02 15.75
C GLY A 472 -58.21 -1.98 14.74
#